data_AF-A0A2V6W6D9-F1
#
_entry.id   AF-A0A2V6W6D9-F1
#
_cell.length_a   1.000
_cell.length_b   1.000
_cell.length_c   1.000
_cell.angle_alpha   90.00
_cell.angle_beta   90.00
_cell.angle_gamma   90.00
#
_symmetry.space_group_name_H-M   'P 1'
#
loop_
_entity.id
_entity.type
_entity.pdbx_description
1 polymer ?
#
loop_
_entity_poly.entity_id
_entity_poly.type
_entity_poly.pdbx_seq_one_letter_code
_entity_poly.pdbx_strand_id
1 'polypeptide(L)' 'MLEFWIDPESPYHKDVFASGKEFVFYCNGAWRSALAADVAQQMGLPRVVEMEGGFTAWKNAGLPVAEREKKKAG' A
#
# COMPACT_ATOMS: atom_id res chain seq x y z
N MET A 1 5.72 6.41 9.85
CA MET A 1 4.42 6.07 10.48
C MET A 1 3.91 4.69 10.03
N LEU A 2 4.33 4.20 8.86
CA LEU A 2 4.04 2.84 8.41
C LEU A 2 4.67 1.79 9.36
N GLU A 3 5.87 2.08 9.83
CA GLU A 3 6.68 1.22 10.68
C GLU A 3 5.96 0.92 12.00
N PHE A 4 5.43 1.95 12.66
CA PHE A 4 4.64 1.79 13.88
C PHE A 4 3.33 1.02 13.68
N TRP A 5 2.82 0.93 12.44
CA TRP A 5 1.63 0.12 12.16
C TRP A 5 1.97 -1.35 11.91
N ILE A 6 3.17 -1.62 11.37
CA ILE A 6 3.65 -2.97 11.06
C ILE A 6 4.18 -3.66 12.31
N ASP A 7 4.92 -2.93 13.16
CA ASP A 7 5.56 -3.47 14.37
C ASP A 7 4.50 -3.96 15.37
N PRO A 8 4.44 -5.28 15.71
CA PRO A 8 3.51 -5.84 16.68
C PRO A 8 3.70 -5.31 18.10
N GLU A 9 4.90 -4.87 18.45
CA GLU A 9 5.22 -4.33 19.77
C GLU A 9 4.86 -2.85 19.90
N SER A 10 4.47 -2.20 18.79
CA SER A 10 4.08 -0.81 18.79
C SER A 10 2.66 -0.61 19.34
N PRO A 11 2.40 0.41 20.18
CA PRO A 11 1.05 0.75 20.60
C PRO A 11 0.15 1.22 19.45
N TYR A 12 0.72 1.48 18.27
CA TYR A 12 0.00 1.85 17.05
C TYR A 12 -0.14 0.70 16.05
N HIS A 13 0.21 -0.53 16.46
CA HIS A 13 0.08 -1.70 15.63
C HIS A 13 -1.34 -1.80 15.07
N LYS A 14 -1.45 -2.18 13.79
CA LYS A 14 -2.74 -2.45 13.18
C LYS A 14 -2.83 -3.93 12.85
N ASP A 15 -3.85 -4.59 13.42
CA ASP A 15 -4.13 -6.01 13.20
C ASP A 15 -4.23 -6.42 11.73
N VAL A 16 -4.55 -5.47 10.84
CA VAL A 16 -4.53 -5.70 9.40
C VAL A 16 -3.19 -6.26 8.93
N PHE A 17 -2.06 -5.80 9.48
CA PHE A 17 -0.71 -6.25 9.13
C PHE A 17 -0.37 -7.63 9.72
N ALA A 18 -1.05 -8.06 10.78
CA ALA A 18 -0.97 -9.42 11.32
C ALA A 18 -1.91 -10.43 10.62
N SER A 19 -2.74 -9.97 9.67
CA SER A 19 -3.80 -10.80 9.08
C SER A 19 -3.34 -12.00 8.25
N GLY A 20 -2.05 -12.13 7.94
CA GLY A 20 -1.56 -13.20 7.09
C GLY A 20 -1.95 -13.05 5.61
N LYS A 21 -2.42 -11.87 5.20
CA LYS A 21 -2.73 -11.56 3.79
C LYS A 21 -1.47 -11.18 3.02
N GLU A 22 -1.61 -11.09 1.70
CA GLU A 22 -0.63 -10.43 0.84
C GLU A 22 -0.95 -8.93 0.75
N PHE A 23 0.08 -8.09 0.81
CA PHE A 23 -0.03 -6.65 0.71
C PHE A 23 0.56 -6.17 -0.60
N VAL A 24 -0.27 -5.54 -1.42
CA VAL A 24 0.14 -4.88 -2.66
C VAL A 24 0.24 -3.38 -2.40
N PHE A 25 1.46 -2.86 -2.41
CA PHE A 25 1.71 -1.42 -2.30
C PHE A 25 1.65 -0.78 -3.68
N TYR A 26 0.95 0.35 -3.78
CA TYR A 26 0.91 1.13 -5.01
C TYR A 26 0.89 2.63 -4.73
N CYS A 27 1.48 3.40 -5.63
CA CYS A 27 1.33 4.85 -5.68
C CYS A 27 1.00 5.27 -7.13
N ASN A 28 1.23 6.52 -7.49
CA ASN A 28 0.95 6.98 -8.85
C ASN A 28 1.87 6.34 -9.92
N GLY A 29 3.14 6.06 -9.58
CA GLY A 29 4.15 5.62 -10.54
C GLY A 29 5.24 4.71 -9.97
N ALA A 30 4.92 3.92 -8.93
CA ALA A 30 5.80 2.97 -8.24
C ALA A 30 6.93 3.48 -7.32
N TRP A 31 7.44 4.71 -7.47
CA TRP A 31 8.60 5.18 -6.67
C TRP A 31 8.39 5.17 -5.15
N ARG A 32 7.27 5.74 -4.67
CA ARG A 32 6.99 5.84 -3.23
C ARG A 32 6.53 4.52 -2.64
N SER A 33 5.77 3.74 -3.41
CA SER A 33 5.28 2.44 -3.00
C SER A 33 6.41 1.41 -2.91
N ALA A 34 7.41 1.49 -3.80
CA ALA A 34 8.60 0.66 -3.72
C ALA A 34 9.36 0.85 -2.42
N LEU A 35 9.60 2.10 -2.00
CA LEU A 35 10.25 2.37 -0.72
C LEU A 35 9.43 1.89 0.48
N ALA A 36 8.10 2.06 0.44
CA ALA A 36 7.23 1.56 1.50
C ALA A 36 7.20 0.03 1.58
N ALA A 37 7.19 -0.65 0.43
CA ALA A 37 7.26 -2.11 0.34
C ALA A 37 8.60 -2.64 0.86
N ASP A 38 9.72 -2.00 0.49
CA ASP A 38 11.06 -2.35 0.96
C ASP A 38 11.17 -2.22 2.50
N VAL A 39 10.72 -1.10 3.06
CA VAL A 39 10.68 -0.93 4.53
C VAL A 39 9.83 -2.01 5.19
N ALA A 40 8.64 -2.31 4.65
CA ALA A 40 7.77 -3.35 5.20
C ALA A 40 8.42 -4.74 5.13
N GLN A 41 9.13 -5.07 4.06
CA GLN A 41 9.89 -6.31 3.93
C GLN A 41 11.05 -6.38 4.94
N GLN A 42 11.80 -5.28 5.12
CA GLN A 42 12.89 -5.21 6.10
C GLN A 42 12.40 -5.39 7.55
N MET A 43 11.18 -4.94 7.83
CA MET A 43 10.52 -5.17 9.12
C MET A 43 9.97 -6.59 9.31
N GLY A 44 10.06 -7.45 8.29
CA GLY A 44 9.62 -8.84 8.36
C GLY A 44 8.14 -9.05 8.07
N LEU A 45 7.43 -8.08 7.50
CA LEU A 45 6.05 -8.27 7.06
C LEU A 45 6.02 -9.32 5.92
N PRO A 46 5.34 -10.46 6.09
CA PRO A 46 5.32 -11.50 5.06
C PRO A 46 4.42 -11.12 3.89
N ARG A 47 4.77 -11.60 2.68
CA ARG A 47 3.99 -11.41 1.43
C ARG A 47 3.71 -9.94 1.12
N VAL A 48 4.77 -9.19 0.89
CA VAL A 48 4.71 -7.78 0.47
C VAL A 48 5.20 -7.66 -0.96
N VAL A 49 4.39 -7.06 -1.82
CA VAL A 49 4.70 -6.80 -3.22
C VAL A 49 4.35 -5.36 -3.59
N GLU A 50 4.89 -4.89 -4.71
CA GLU A 50 4.69 -3.56 -5.25
C GLU A 50 4.09 -3.66 -6.65
N MET A 51 3.19 -2.74 -7.00
CA MET A 51 2.58 -2.67 -8.32
C MET A 51 3.40 -1.81 -9.29
N GLU A 52 4.12 -2.47 -10.19
CA GLU A 52 4.96 -1.81 -11.18
C GLU A 52 4.20 -0.75 -11.99
N GLY A 53 4.83 0.41 -12.19
CA GLY A 53 4.25 1.55 -12.91
C GLY A 53 3.08 2.24 -12.18
N GLY A 54 2.69 1.74 -11.00
CA GLY A 54 1.66 2.32 -10.14
C GLY A 54 0.29 2.45 -10.81
N PHE A 55 -0.53 3.34 -10.25
CA PHE A 55 -1.88 3.60 -10.73
C PHE A 55 -1.92 4.10 -12.19
N THR A 56 -0.87 4.80 -12.65
CA THR A 56 -0.79 5.25 -14.04
C THR A 56 -0.74 4.06 -15.00
N ALA A 57 0.12 3.07 -14.75
CA ALA A 57 0.20 1.87 -15.58
C ALA A 57 -1.10 1.05 -15.51
N TRP A 58 -1.70 0.90 -14.32
CA TRP A 58 -2.99 0.23 -14.14
C TRP A 58 -4.09 0.86 -15.00
N LYS A 59 -4.19 2.19 -14.98
CA LYS A 59 -5.17 2.94 -15.79
C LYS A 59 -4.89 2.81 -17.29
N ASN A 60 -3.62 2.88 -17.69
CA ASN A 60 -3.22 2.73 -19.09
C ASN A 60 -3.47 1.32 -19.64
N ALA A 61 -3.44 0.31 -18.79
CA ALA A 61 -3.83 -1.06 -19.12
C ALA A 61 -5.35 -1.25 -19.28
N GLY A 62 -6.16 -0.21 -19.07
CA GLY A 62 -7.61 -0.28 -19.20
C GLY A 62 -8.30 -1.08 -18.09
N LEU A 63 -7.62 -1.27 -16.95
CA LEU A 63 -8.14 -2.04 -15.82
C LEU A 63 -9.20 -1.25 -15.02
N PRO A 64 -10.06 -1.94 -14.25
CA PRO A 64 -11.10 -1.28 -13.46
C PRO A 64 -10.53 -0.25 -12.48
N VAL A 65 -11.15 0.93 -12.42
CA VAL A 65 -10.82 1.98 -11.46
C VAL A 65 -12.08 2.44 -10.74
N ALA A 66 -11.96 2.72 -9.45
CA ALA A 66 -13.06 3.30 -8.68
C ALA A 66 -13.24 4.77 -9.03
N GLU A 67 -14.48 5.23 -9.14
CA GLU A 67 -14.78 6.65 -9.27
C GLU A 67 -14.58 7.35 -7.93
N ARG A 68 -13.92 8.51 -7.96
CA ARG A 68 -13.81 9.36 -6.79
C ARG A 68 -15.14 10.08 -6.59
N GLU A 69 -15.83 9.82 -5.48
CA GLU A 69 -16.99 10.61 -5.10
C GLU A 69 -16.61 12.09 -5.00
N LYS A 70 -17.29 12.94 -5.77
CA LYS A 70 -17.13 14.38 -5.66
C LYS A 70 -17.78 14.83 -4.36
N LYS A 71 -16.97 15.18 -3.36
CA LYS A 71 -17.46 15.89 -2.18
C LYS A 71 -18.22 17.14 -2.67
N LYS A 72 -19.50 17.29 -2.31
CA LYS A 72 -20.23 18.53 -2.56
C LYS A 72 -19.42 19.67 -1.94
N ALA A 73 -19.15 20.71 -2.74
CA ALA A 73 -18.59 21.94 -2.20
C ALA A 73 -19.59 22.47 -1.16
N GLY A 74 -19.09 22.67 0.07
CA GLY A 74 -19.86 23.28 1.15
C GLY A 74 -20.02 24.78 0.93
#